data_AF-U2KDI2-F1
#
_entry.id   AF-U2KDI2-F1
#
_cell.length_a   1.000
_cell.length_b   1.000
_cell.length_c   1.000
_cell.angle_alpha   90.00
_cell.angle_beta   90.00
_cell.angle_gamma   90.00
#
_symmetry.space_group_name_H-M   'P 1'
#
loop_
_entity.id
_entity.type
_entity.pdbx_description
1 polymer ?
#
loop_
_entity_poly.entity_id
_entity_poly.type
_entity_poly.pdbx_seq_one_letter_code
_entity_poly.pdbx_strand_id
1 'polypeptide(L)'
;MKKQTLAIHQAYKRRDAYDALSMPVYNAVAFEFDNAEVMADAFCGRIDAPDYSRVENPTVTNLEQRVKTLTGAENVIALNSGMAAISNTLLSLMILNRLWKYDKDL
;
A
#
# COMPACT_ATOMS: atom_id res chain seq x y z
N MET A 1 17.00 4.05 15.86
CA MET A 1 17.50 5.21 15.09
C MET A 1 16.66 6.44 15.41
N LYS A 2 17.20 7.66 15.26
CA LYS A 2 16.42 8.90 15.46
C LYS A 2 15.37 9.07 14.35
N LYS A 3 14.23 9.70 14.64
CA LYS A 3 13.14 9.92 13.65
C LYS A 3 13.62 10.65 12.40
N GLN A 4 14.53 11.62 12.55
CA GLN A 4 15.12 12.36 11.43
C GLN A 4 15.88 11.43 10.46
N THR A 5 16.58 10.43 11.00
CA THR A 5 17.31 9.45 10.19
C THR A 5 16.34 8.50 9.48
N LEU A 6 15.31 8.04 10.18
CA LEU A 6 14.25 7.20 9.60
C LEU A 6 13.49 7.93 8.49
N ALA A 7 13.27 9.23 8.66
CA ALA A 7 12.62 10.08 7.68
C ALA A 7 13.45 10.28 6.41
N ILE A 8 14.70 9.81 6.33
CA ILE A 8 15.55 9.92 5.14
C ILE A 8 15.90 8.53 4.62
N HIS A 9 16.34 7.62 5.50
CA HIS A 9 16.91 6.32 5.15
C HIS A 9 15.88 5.17 5.21
N GLN A 10 14.68 5.41 4.69
CA GLN A 10 13.72 4.31 4.50
C GLN A 10 14.23 3.39 3.39
N ALA A 11 14.39 2.10 3.70
CA ALA A 11 14.76 1.09 2.72
C ALA A 11 13.61 0.82 1.74
N TYR A 12 13.96 0.57 0.48
CA TYR A 12 12.96 0.18 -0.51
C TYR A 12 12.45 -1.23 -0.22
N LYS A 13 11.14 -1.44 -0.42
CA LYS A 13 10.52 -2.75 -0.30
C LYS A 13 11.13 -3.75 -1.30
N ARG A 14 11.48 -3.26 -2.49
CA ARG A 14 12.16 -4.00 -3.56
C ARG A 14 13.30 -3.15 -4.11
N ARG A 15 14.36 -3.82 -4.57
CA ARG A 15 15.49 -3.17 -5.24
C ARG A 15 15.01 -2.54 -6.55
N ASP A 16 15.47 -1.33 -6.84
CA ASP A 16 15.16 -0.67 -8.10
C ASP A 16 15.79 -1.40 -9.29
N ALA A 17 15.17 -1.32 -10.48
CA ALA A 17 15.68 -1.96 -11.68
C ALA A 17 17.11 -1.53 -12.06
N TYR A 18 17.51 -0.30 -11.69
CA TYR A 18 18.82 0.28 -12.01
C TYR A 18 19.57 0.77 -10.78
N ASP A 19 19.19 0.33 -9.58
CA ASP A 19 19.82 0.74 -8.32
C ASP A 19 19.85 2.25 -8.09
N ALA A 20 18.78 2.94 -8.48
CA ALA A 20 18.65 4.35 -8.21
C ALA A 20 18.81 4.65 -6.70
N LEU A 21 19.64 5.64 -6.37
CA LEU A 21 19.88 6.07 -4.98
C LEU A 21 18.64 6.76 -4.39
N SER A 22 17.92 7.51 -5.22
CA SER A 22 16.67 8.17 -4.90
C SER A 22 15.50 7.36 -5.44
N MET A 23 14.39 7.31 -4.69
CA MET A 23 13.23 6.52 -5.09
C MET A 23 12.69 7.04 -6.43
N PRO A 24 12.64 6.20 -7.49
CA PRO A 24 12.10 6.63 -8.76
C PRO A 24 10.59 6.90 -8.70
N VAL A 25 10.12 7.69 -9.66
CA VAL A 25 8.70 7.95 -9.87
C VAL A 25 8.16 6.95 -10.88
N TYR A 26 7.44 5.95 -10.39
CA TYR A 26 6.79 4.92 -11.19
C TYR A 26 5.45 5.44 -11.73
N ASN A 27 5.50 6.21 -12.82
CA ASN A 27 4.31 6.74 -13.51
C ASN A 27 3.73 5.71 -14.50
N ALA A 28 3.26 4.59 -13.96
CA ALA A 28 2.62 3.51 -14.71
C ALA A 28 1.26 3.20 -14.08
N VAL A 29 0.34 2.67 -14.87
CA VAL A 29 -1.01 2.29 -14.39
C VAL A 29 -1.07 0.81 -14.03
N ALA A 30 -0.46 -0.06 -14.84
CA ALA A 30 -0.39 -1.50 -14.66
C ALA A 30 1.07 -1.97 -14.77
N PHE A 31 1.36 -3.12 -14.16
CA PHE A 31 2.69 -3.74 -14.16
C PHE A 31 2.64 -5.10 -14.86
N GLU A 32 3.75 -5.47 -15.51
CA GLU A 32 3.87 -6.70 -16.30
C GLU A 32 4.27 -7.89 -15.41
N PHE A 33 3.85 -9.09 -15.82
CA PHE A 33 4.16 -10.36 -15.18
C PHE A 33 4.68 -11.36 -16.22
N ASP A 34 5.56 -12.27 -15.82
CA ASP A 34 6.18 -13.24 -16.73
C ASP A 34 5.17 -14.19 -17.38
N ASN A 35 4.10 -14.55 -16.66
CA ASN A 35 3.04 -15.41 -17.15
C ASN A 35 1.72 -15.21 -16.38
N ALA A 36 0.64 -15.82 -16.89
CA ALA A 36 -0.70 -15.69 -16.33
C ALA A 36 -0.86 -16.29 -14.91
N GLU A 37 -0.07 -17.32 -14.58
CA GLU A 37 -0.11 -17.96 -13.25
C GLU A 37 0.46 -17.00 -12.19
N VAL A 38 1.61 -16.38 -12.46
CA VAL A 38 2.23 -15.38 -11.57
C VAL A 38 1.31 -14.17 -11.40
N MET A 39 0.67 -13.72 -12.47
CA MET A 39 -0.33 -12.66 -12.40
C MET A 39 -1.48 -13.06 -11.45
N ALA A 40 -2.08 -14.24 -11.64
CA ALA A 40 -3.18 -14.71 -10.80
C ALA A 40 -2.79 -14.80 -9.31
N ASP A 41 -1.57 -15.25 -9.02
CA ASP A 41 -1.05 -15.31 -7.66
C ASP A 41 -0.84 -13.93 -7.03
N ALA A 42 -0.40 -12.93 -7.80
CA ALA A 42 -0.31 -11.54 -7.34
C ALA A 42 -1.69 -10.95 -7.02
N PHE A 43 -2.68 -11.10 -7.91
CA PHE A 43 -4.05 -10.64 -7.68
C PHE A 43 -4.72 -11.32 -6.48
N CYS A 44 -4.37 -12.57 -6.19
CA CYS A 44 -4.85 -13.33 -5.04
C CYS A 44 -4.05 -13.04 -3.75
N GLY A 45 -3.08 -12.13 -3.78
CA GLY A 45 -2.24 -11.76 -2.63
C GLY A 45 -1.28 -12.85 -2.16
N ARG A 46 -1.02 -13.86 -3.00
CA ARG A 46 -0.04 -14.93 -2.71
C ARG A 46 1.39 -14.50 -2.98
N ILE A 47 1.56 -13.57 -3.93
CA ILE A 47 2.83 -12.92 -4.25
C ILE A 47 2.67 -11.43 -3.99
N ASP A 48 3.59 -10.88 -3.21
CA ASP A 48 3.61 -9.46 -2.85
C ASP A 48 4.23 -8.62 -3.98
N ALA A 49 3.50 -8.41 -5.08
CA ALA A 49 3.91 -7.66 -6.27
C ALA A 49 2.86 -6.62 -6.67
N PRO A 50 3.28 -5.41 -7.12
CA PRO A 50 2.33 -4.42 -7.59
C PRO A 50 1.67 -4.90 -8.89
N ASP A 51 0.35 -4.89 -8.92
CA ASP A 51 -0.47 -5.27 -10.06
C ASP A 51 -0.98 -4.04 -10.82
N TYR A 52 -1.57 -3.10 -10.08
CA TYR A 52 -2.25 -1.93 -10.62
C TYR A 52 -2.15 -0.75 -9.65
N SER A 53 -1.71 0.40 -10.15
CA SER A 53 -1.37 1.60 -9.36
C SER A 53 -2.52 2.21 -8.55
N ARG A 54 -3.77 1.80 -8.80
CA ARG A 54 -4.93 2.17 -7.97
C ARG A 54 -4.87 1.56 -6.57
N VAL A 55 -4.28 0.37 -6.45
CA VAL A 55 -4.18 -0.40 -5.19
C VAL A 55 -2.76 -0.32 -4.65
N GLU A 56 -1.75 -0.58 -5.50
CA GLU A 56 -0.34 -0.54 -5.10
C GLU A 56 0.52 0.09 -6.20
N ASN A 57 1.36 1.06 -5.82
CA ASN A 57 2.35 1.67 -6.70
C ASN A 57 3.68 1.79 -5.92
N PRO A 58 4.83 1.35 -6.47
CA PRO A 58 6.10 1.33 -5.72
C PRO A 58 6.46 2.68 -5.07
N THR A 59 6.29 3.80 -5.80
CA THR A 59 6.58 5.14 -5.29
C THR A 59 5.69 5.49 -4.09
N VAL A 60 4.41 5.13 -4.15
CA VAL A 60 3.43 5.36 -3.07
C VAL A 60 3.71 4.44 -1.88
N THR A 61 4.01 3.16 -2.13
CA THR A 61 4.37 2.20 -1.09
C THR A 61 5.59 2.65 -0.30
N ASN A 62 6.60 3.24 -0.94
CA ASN A 62 7.76 3.79 -0.24
C ASN A 62 7.36 4.94 0.72
N LEU A 63 6.42 5.80 0.32
CA LEU A 63 5.87 6.84 1.20
C LEU A 63 5.13 6.21 2.40
N GLU A 64 4.28 5.22 2.16
CA GLU A 64 3.53 4.52 3.20
C GLU A 64 4.46 3.87 4.22
N GLN A 65 5.50 3.15 3.77
CA GLN A 65 6.49 2.52 4.64
C GLN A 65 7.28 3.55 5.47
N ARG A 66 7.60 4.71 4.88
CA ARG A 66 8.27 5.78 5.62
C ARG A 66 7.36 6.35 6.70
N VAL A 67 6.09 6.62 6.40
CA VAL A 67 5.12 7.10 7.38
C VAL A 67 4.91 6.06 8.48
N LYS A 68 4.73 4.79 8.12
CA LYS A 68 4.61 3.65 9.04
C LYS A 68 5.77 3.61 10.05
N THR A 69 7.00 3.70 9.55
CA THR A 69 8.21 3.68 10.37
C THR A 69 8.32 4.91 11.29
N LEU A 70 7.83 6.07 10.86
CA LEU A 70 7.88 7.31 11.64
C LEU A 70 6.81 7.38 12.75
N THR A 71 5.63 6.83 12.49
CA THR A 71 4.49 6.85 13.41
C THR A 71 4.47 5.63 14.33
N GLY A 72 5.11 4.52 13.94
CA GLY A 72 5.00 3.24 14.64
C GLY A 72 3.65 2.56 14.41
N ALA A 73 2.91 2.97 13.38
CA ALA A 73 1.65 2.33 13.01
C ALA A 73 1.88 0.89 12.52
N GLU A 74 0.87 0.04 12.69
CA GLU A 74 0.93 -1.34 12.18
C GLU A 74 0.86 -1.35 10.64
N ASN A 75 -0.03 -0.56 10.05
CA ASN A 75 -0.19 -0.41 8.61
C ASN A 75 -0.52 1.04 8.25
N VAL A 76 -0.18 1.45 7.03
CA VAL A 76 -0.45 2.78 6.48
C VAL A 76 -0.88 2.63 5.03
N ILE A 77 -1.90 3.38 4.63
CA ILE A 77 -2.34 3.52 3.24
C ILE A 77 -2.37 5.01 2.89
N ALA A 78 -1.85 5.36 1.72
CA ALA A 78 -1.86 6.72 1.20
C ALA A 78 -3.10 6.92 0.33
N LEU A 79 -3.73 8.10 0.45
CA LEU A 79 -4.93 8.47 -0.30
C LEU A 79 -4.73 9.83 -0.96
N ASN A 80 -5.55 10.12 -1.96
CA ASN A 80 -5.40 11.31 -2.81
C ASN A 80 -5.57 12.65 -2.07
N SER A 81 -6.17 12.64 -0.89
CA SER A 81 -6.47 13.83 -0.08
C SER A 81 -6.70 13.46 1.38
N GLY A 82 -6.59 14.45 2.27
CA GLY A 82 -6.92 14.28 3.68
C GLY A 82 -8.40 13.93 3.91
N MET A 83 -9.31 14.52 3.12
CA MET A 83 -10.73 14.19 3.21
C MET A 83 -11.01 12.75 2.75
N ALA A 84 -10.35 12.26 1.69
CA ALA A 84 -10.45 10.86 1.31
C ALA A 84 -9.94 9.92 2.41
N ALA A 85 -8.87 10.29 3.13
CA ALA A 85 -8.38 9.50 4.26
C ALA A 85 -9.40 9.41 5.41
N ILE A 86 -10.02 10.53 5.77
CA ILE A 86 -11.05 10.55 6.81
C ILE A 86 -12.29 9.77 6.35
N SER A 87 -12.81 10.05 5.16
CA SER A 87 -14.01 9.39 4.62
C SER A 87 -13.81 7.88 4.44
N ASN A 88 -12.67 7.44 3.89
CA ASN A 88 -12.36 6.02 3.73
C ASN A 88 -12.36 5.30 5.08
N THR A 89 -11.71 5.88 6.10
CA THR A 89 -11.68 5.33 7.45
C THR A 89 -13.08 5.14 8.03
N LEU A 90 -13.94 6.17 7.90
CA LEU A 90 -15.32 6.12 8.39
C LEU A 90 -16.15 5.08 7.64
N LEU A 91 -16.07 5.05 6.31
CA LEU A 91 -16.83 4.10 5.49
C LEU A 91 -16.44 2.65 5.77
N SER A 92 -15.14 2.35 5.87
CA SER A 92 -14.65 1.00 6.19
C SER A 92 -15.17 0.51 7.55
N LEU A 93 -15.16 1.35 8.58
CA LEU A 93 -15.57 0.95 9.94
C LEU A 93 -17.09 0.95 10.15
N MET A 94 -17.83 1.86 9.50
CA MET A 94 -19.28 1.97 9.68
C MET A 94 -20.03 0.81 9.01
N ILE A 95 -19.61 0.39 7.81
CA ILE A 95 -20.30 -0.67 7.07
C ILE A 95 -20.12 -2.03 7.75
N LEU A 96 -18.94 -2.28 8.34
CA LEU A 96 -18.63 -3.53 9.05
C LEU A 96 -19.60 -3.81 10.21
N ASN A 97 -20.09 -2.79 10.92
CA ASN A 97 -21.03 -2.97 12.03
C ASN A 97 -22.48 -3.21 11.61
N ARG A 98 -22.86 -2.93 10.35
CA ARG A 98 -24.24 -3.09 9.88
C ARG A 98 -24.50 -4.49 9.29
N LEU A 99 -23.50 -5.12 8.69
CA LEU A 99 -23.64 -6.44 8.07
C LEU A 99 -23.48 -7.59 9.06
N TRP A 100 -22.63 -7.46 10.07
CA TRP A 100 -22.41 -8.55 11.05
C TRP A 100 -23.52 -8.71 12.09
N LYS A 101 -24.37 -7.69 12.26
CA LYS A 101 -25.51 -7.74 13.18
C LYS A 101 -26.74 -8.42 12.58
N TYR A 102 -26.82 -8.55 11.25
CA TYR A 102 -27.98 -9.16 10.57
C TYR A 102 -27.80 -10.67 10.29
N ASP A 103 -26.58 -11.20 10.46
CA ASP A 103 -26.24 -12.59 10.12
C ASP A 103 -26.06 -13.49 11.37
N LYS A 104 -26.50 -13.01 12.54
CA LYS A 104 -26.48 -13.79 13.80
C LYS A 104 -27.86 -14.17 14.33
N ASP A 105 -28.92 -13.74 13.66
CA ASP A 105 -30.32 -14.00 14.04
C ASP A 105 -31.06 -14.88 13.01
N LEU A 106 -30.32 -15.71 12.24
CA LEU A 106 -30.87 -16.77 11.38
C LEU A 106 -30.23 -18.12 11.72
#